data_AF-A0A146KK86-F1
#
_entry.id   AF-A0A146KK86-F1
#
_cell.length_a   1.000
_cell.length_b   1.000
_cell.length_c   1.000
_cell.angle_alpha   90.00
_cell.angle_beta   90.00
_cell.angle_gamma   90.00
#
_symmetry.space_group_name_H-M   'P 1'
#
loop_
_entity.id
_entity.type
_entity.pdbx_description
1 polymer ?
#
loop_
_entity_poly.entity_id
_entity_poly.type
_entity_poly.pdbx_seq_one_letter_code
_entity_poly.pdbx_strand_id
1 'polypeptide(L)'
;MIVVNRNMVCFYFLGLLNNFGYKVIMATAKDLMKEKAPTSVVLMFNIIPGFLITLAFPMFQHKCKTKILIIFTSILFALAYGLCGLSFIAIGIGLIGVASISIGYGLGESTILSYLSKFDDKCLTAFTIGTGLSGLLASFIYLIL
;
A
#
# COMPACT_ATOMS: atom_id res chain seq x y z
N MET A 1 -15.50 15.67 -22.84
CA MET A 1 -16.22 15.36 -21.58
C MET A 1 -15.76 13.99 -21.11
N ILE A 2 -15.13 13.88 -19.93
CA ILE A 2 -14.71 12.57 -19.40
C ILE A 2 -15.96 11.87 -18.88
N VAL A 3 -16.47 10.89 -19.61
CA VAL A 3 -17.56 10.04 -19.13
C VAL A 3 -16.99 9.10 -18.08
N VAL A 4 -17.38 9.28 -16.82
CA VAL A 4 -16.95 8.44 -15.70
C VAL A 4 -17.60 7.07 -15.84
N ASN A 5 -16.79 6.02 -15.97
CA ASN A 5 -17.24 4.63 -16.06
C ASN A 5 -17.01 3.92 -14.70
N ARG A 6 -17.84 2.93 -14.39
CA ARG A 6 -17.71 2.05 -13.21
C ARG A 6 -16.28 1.57 -13.00
N ASN A 7 -15.60 1.13 -14.06
CA ASN A 7 -14.24 0.61 -13.97
C ASN A 7 -13.26 1.69 -13.49
N MET A 8 -13.41 2.95 -13.95
CA MET A 8 -12.57 4.06 -13.48
C MET A 8 -12.75 4.30 -11.98
N VAL A 9 -13.99 4.28 -11.49
CA VAL A 9 -14.28 4.43 -10.06
C VAL A 9 -13.65 3.29 -9.25
N CYS A 10 -13.75 2.04 -9.73
CA CYS A 10 -13.10 0.90 -9.08
C CYS A 10 -11.58 1.07 -9.02
N PHE A 11 -10.93 1.45 -10.13
CA PHE A 11 -9.48 1.61 -10.17
C PHE A 11 -8.98 2.79 -9.33
N TYR A 12 -9.77 3.87 -9.24
CA TYR A 12 -9.50 4.96 -8.31
C TYR A 12 -9.44 4.47 -6.86
N PHE A 13 -10.44 3.73 -6.40
CA PHE A 13 -10.44 3.20 -5.02
C PHE A 13 -9.36 2.15 -4.81
N LEU A 14 -9.09 1.30 -5.79
CA LEU A 14 -7.98 0.32 -5.72
C LEU A 14 -6.63 1.02 -5.57
N GLY A 15 -6.39 2.11 -6.32
CA GLY A 15 -5.17 2.92 -6.19
C GLY A 15 -5.08 3.58 -4.82
N LEU A 16 -6.18 4.15 -4.34
CA LEU A 16 -6.26 4.78 -3.04
C LEU A 16 -5.96 3.80 -1.90
N LEU A 17 -6.71 2.70 -1.81
CA LEU A 17 -6.64 1.75 -0.70
C LEU A 17 -5.30 0.99 -0.67
N ASN A 18 -4.78 0.58 -1.84
CA ASN A 18 -3.51 -0.15 -1.90
C ASN A 18 -2.32 0.68 -1.40
N ASN A 19 -2.37 2.00 -1.62
CA ASN A 19 -1.28 2.91 -1.26
C ASN A 19 -1.46 3.55 0.12
N PHE A 20 -2.66 3.50 0.70
CA PHE A 20 -2.99 4.28 1.88
C PHE A 20 -2.12 3.93 3.09
N GLY A 21 -2.04 2.66 3.48
CA GLY A 21 -1.26 2.24 4.65
C GLY A 21 0.22 2.57 4.54
N TYR A 22 0.82 2.30 3.39
CA TYR A 22 2.22 2.63 3.11
C TYR A 22 2.51 4.13 3.30
N LYS A 23 1.58 5.00 2.86
CA LYS A 23 1.73 6.46 2.99
C LYS A 23 1.41 6.97 4.38
N VAL A 24 0.50 6.33 5.11
CA VAL A 24 0.27 6.62 6.54
C VAL A 24 1.53 6.36 7.33
N ILE A 25 2.24 5.26 7.07
CA ILE A 25 3.53 4.98 7.75
C ILE A 25 4.56 6.04 7.40
N MET A 26 4.64 6.48 6.14
CA MET A 26 5.55 7.58 5.76
C MET A 26 5.23 8.89 6.48
N ALA A 27 3.95 9.26 6.58
CA ALA A 27 3.51 10.46 7.29
C ALA A 27 3.79 10.39 8.80
N THR A 28 3.64 9.20 9.39
CA THR A 28 3.76 8.98 10.84
C THR A 28 5.14 8.47 11.28
N ALA A 29 6.10 8.26 10.37
CA ALA A 29 7.33 7.51 10.65
C ALA A 29 8.16 8.09 11.81
N LYS A 30 8.10 9.42 12.02
CA LYS A 30 8.78 10.09 13.13
C LYS A 30 8.17 9.72 14.50
N ASP A 31 6.84 9.59 14.55
CA ASP A 31 6.11 9.44 15.81
C ASP A 31 5.70 7.99 16.09
N LEU A 32 5.62 7.15 15.06
CA LEU A 32 5.14 5.77 15.15
C LEU A 32 5.87 4.94 16.21
N MET A 33 7.17 5.20 16.42
CA MET A 33 8.00 4.46 17.37
C MET A 33 8.45 5.28 18.58
N LYS A 34 7.97 6.52 18.79
CA LYS A 34 8.24 7.37 19.98
C LYS A 34 9.68 7.26 20.53
N GLU A 35 10.66 7.61 19.69
CA GLU A 35 12.12 7.53 19.95
C GLU A 35 12.73 6.13 20.17
N LYS A 36 11.93 5.07 20.24
CA LYS A 36 12.44 3.70 20.44
C LYS A 36 13.17 3.13 19.21
N ALA A 37 12.98 3.74 18.04
CA ALA A 37 13.70 3.40 16.82
C ALA A 37 13.94 4.67 15.98
N PRO A 38 15.10 4.79 15.31
CA PRO A 38 15.34 5.88 14.37
C PRO A 38 14.33 5.86 13.22
N THR A 39 13.87 7.03 12.79
CA THR A 39 12.94 7.18 11.65
C THR A 39 13.46 6.51 10.38
N SER A 40 14.77 6.53 10.15
CA SER A 40 15.42 5.86 9.03
C SER A 40 15.18 4.35 9.03
N VAL A 41 15.18 3.70 10.20
CA VAL A 41 14.91 2.27 10.32
C VAL A 41 13.46 1.97 9.94
N VAL A 42 12.51 2.74 10.46
CA VAL A 42 11.08 2.58 10.10
C VAL A 42 10.87 2.73 8.59
N LEU A 43 11.51 3.74 7.97
CA LEU A 43 11.41 3.98 6.53
C LEU A 43 12.11 2.89 5.70
N MET A 44 13.22 2.32 6.16
CA MET A 44 13.87 1.18 5.50
C MET A 44 12.94 -0.04 5.47
N PHE A 45 12.31 -0.36 6.60
CA PHE A 45 11.31 -1.44 6.67
C PHE A 45 10.08 -1.12 5.84
N ASN A 46 9.74 0.16 5.66
CA ASN A 46 8.62 0.55 4.82
C ASN A 46 8.94 0.48 3.33
N ILE A 47 10.16 0.77 2.88
CA ILE A 47 10.51 0.89 1.45
C ILE A 47 11.07 -0.41 0.88
N ILE A 48 12.06 -1.01 1.54
CA ILE A 48 12.87 -2.10 0.98
C ILE A 48 12.02 -3.33 0.63
N PRO A 49 11.13 -3.84 1.51
CA PRO A 49 10.38 -5.05 1.21
C PRO A 49 9.47 -4.90 -0.02
N GLY A 50 8.71 -3.81 -0.09
CA GLY A 50 7.81 -3.48 -1.20
C GLY A 50 8.57 -3.24 -2.50
N PHE A 51 9.75 -2.61 -2.44
CA PHE A 51 10.63 -2.45 -3.60
C PHE A 51 11.11 -3.81 -4.15
N LEU A 52 11.56 -4.72 -3.28
CA LEU A 52 11.97 -6.05 -3.70
C LEU A 52 10.82 -6.84 -4.33
N ILE A 53 9.63 -6.73 -3.75
CA ILE A 53 8.42 -7.37 -4.29
C ILE A 53 8.05 -6.78 -5.65
N THR A 54 8.02 -5.46 -5.80
CA THR A 54 7.67 -4.81 -7.08
C THR A 54 8.69 -5.09 -8.17
N LEU A 55 9.96 -5.35 -7.81
CA LEU A 55 10.99 -5.78 -8.76
C LEU A 55 10.81 -7.24 -9.18
N ALA A 56 10.58 -8.15 -8.23
CA ALA A 56 10.58 -9.60 -8.49
C ALA A 56 9.22 -10.14 -8.95
N PHE A 57 8.13 -9.66 -8.35
CA PHE A 57 6.80 -10.24 -8.54
C PHE A 57 6.27 -10.18 -9.98
N PRO A 58 6.46 -9.09 -10.76
CA PRO A 58 6.01 -9.04 -12.16
C PRO A 58 6.54 -10.20 -13.02
N MET A 59 7.72 -10.73 -12.71
CA MET A 59 8.31 -11.88 -13.43
C MET A 59 7.50 -13.17 -13.27
N PHE A 60 6.81 -13.34 -12.14
CA PHE A 60 6.06 -14.56 -11.81
C PHE A 60 4.55 -14.38 -11.92
N GLN A 61 4.10 -13.14 -12.09
CA GLN A 61 2.71 -12.74 -11.98
C GLN A 61 1.77 -13.45 -12.96
N HIS A 62 2.26 -13.83 -14.15
CA HIS A 62 1.50 -14.57 -15.15
C HIS A 62 0.96 -15.93 -14.64
N LYS A 63 1.56 -16.49 -13.58
CA LYS A 63 1.14 -17.78 -12.99
C LYS A 63 0.02 -17.65 -11.97
N CYS A 64 -0.29 -16.43 -11.52
CA CYS A 64 -1.19 -16.18 -10.39
C CYS A 64 -2.49 -15.49 -10.85
N LYS A 65 -3.62 -15.92 -10.29
CA LYS A 65 -4.92 -15.28 -10.59
C LYS A 65 -5.04 -13.95 -9.83
N THR A 66 -5.29 -12.86 -10.55
CA THR A 66 -5.45 -11.49 -9.99
C THR A 66 -6.40 -11.45 -8.80
N LYS A 67 -7.57 -12.11 -8.88
CA LYS A 67 -8.56 -12.11 -7.79
C LYS A 67 -8.00 -12.70 -6.49
N ILE A 68 -7.23 -13.78 -6.58
CA ILE A 68 -6.65 -14.45 -5.41
C ILE A 68 -5.62 -13.53 -4.75
N LEU A 69 -4.78 -12.87 -5.56
CA LEU A 69 -3.77 -11.94 -5.08
C LEU A 69 -4.37 -10.71 -4.40
N ILE A 70 -5.46 -10.15 -4.94
CA ILE A 70 -6.16 -9.01 -4.32
C ILE A 70 -6.76 -9.41 -2.97
N ILE A 71 -7.37 -10.60 -2.86
CA ILE A 71 -7.91 -11.09 -1.58
C ILE A 71 -6.77 -11.33 -0.58
N PHE A 72 -5.70 -11.99 -1.02
CA PHE A 72 -4.53 -12.26 -0.20
C PHE A 72 -3.89 -10.98 0.35
N THR A 73 -3.67 -9.98 -0.51
CA THR A 73 -3.11 -8.67 -0.11
C THR A 73 -4.05 -7.92 0.84
N SER A 74 -5.36 -8.01 0.65
CA SER A 74 -6.34 -7.41 1.57
C SER A 74 -6.27 -8.02 2.97
N ILE A 75 -6.15 -9.35 3.07
CA ILE A 75 -5.98 -10.05 4.34
C ILE A 75 -4.64 -9.67 4.98
N LEU A 76 -3.57 -9.62 4.18
CA LEU A 76 -2.24 -9.22 4.64
C LEU A 76 -2.27 -7.81 5.23
N PHE A 77 -2.94 -6.85 4.58
CA PHE A 77 -3.10 -5.49 5.13
C PHE A 77 -3.83 -5.51 6.47
N ALA A 78 -4.94 -6.22 6.59
CA ALA A 78 -5.71 -6.30 7.83
C ALA A 78 -4.85 -6.81 9.00
N LEU A 79 -4.08 -7.88 8.78
CA LEU A 79 -3.14 -8.41 9.78
C LEU A 79 -2.02 -7.42 10.09
N ALA A 80 -1.46 -6.78 9.06
CA ALA A 80 -0.32 -5.89 9.20
C ALA A 80 -0.65 -4.59 9.96
N TYR A 81 -1.84 -4.03 9.79
CA TYR A 81 -2.32 -2.92 10.61
C TYR A 81 -2.47 -3.32 12.08
N GLY A 82 -2.97 -4.54 12.35
CA GLY A 82 -3.02 -5.09 13.70
C GLY A 82 -1.63 -5.19 14.35
N LEU A 83 -0.64 -5.70 13.61
CA LEU A 83 0.76 -5.77 14.07
C LEU A 83 1.35 -4.39 14.34
N CYS A 84 1.07 -3.39 13.51
CA CYS A 84 1.50 -2.01 13.75
C CYS A 84 0.88 -1.43 15.03
N GLY A 85 -0.40 -1.71 15.28
CA GLY A 85 -1.12 -1.29 16.49
C GLY A 85 -0.53 -1.89 17.78
N LEU A 86 0.10 -3.07 17.70
CA LEU A 86 0.75 -3.76 18.83
C LEU A 86 2.21 -3.31 19.08
N SER A 87 2.67 -2.26 18.40
CA SER A 87 4.02 -1.69 18.55
C SER A 87 4.37 -1.26 19.98
N PHE A 88 3.37 -0.97 20.82
CA PHE A 88 3.59 -0.62 22.22
C PHE A 88 4.15 -1.78 23.07
N ILE A 89 3.84 -3.03 22.71
CA ILE A 89 4.32 -4.24 23.40
C ILE A 89 5.80 -4.48 23.04
N ALA A 90 6.09 -4.49 21.74
CA ALA A 90 7.44 -4.68 21.23
C ALA A 90 7.61 -3.98 19.89
N ILE A 91 8.69 -3.19 19.78
CA ILE A 91 9.02 -2.43 18.56
C ILE A 91 9.16 -3.36 17.35
N GLY A 92 9.75 -4.54 17.55
CA GLY A 92 9.93 -5.55 16.52
C GLY A 92 8.61 -5.99 15.87
N ILE A 93 7.54 -6.13 16.66
CA ILE A 93 6.20 -6.50 16.14
C ILE A 93 5.66 -5.38 15.25
N GLY A 94 5.84 -4.12 15.67
CA GLY A 94 5.47 -2.97 14.86
C GLY A 94 6.26 -2.88 13.55
N LEU A 95 7.58 -3.12 13.59
CA LEU A 95 8.43 -3.14 12.38
C LEU A 95 8.06 -4.28 11.42
N ILE A 96 7.69 -5.45 11.94
CA ILE A 96 7.15 -6.56 11.13
C ILE A 96 5.82 -6.14 10.48
N GLY A 97 4.95 -5.44 11.22
CA GLY A 97 3.74 -4.84 10.67
C GLY A 97 4.05 -3.87 9.52
N VAL A 98 5.02 -2.98 9.71
CA VAL A 98 5.47 -2.02 8.67
C VAL A 98 5.97 -2.76 7.42
N ALA A 99 6.84 -3.74 7.58
CA ALA A 99 7.34 -4.56 6.47
C ALA A 99 6.21 -5.33 5.76
N SER A 100 5.21 -5.80 6.52
CA SER A 100 4.06 -6.53 5.95
C SER A 100 3.16 -5.61 5.13
N ILE A 101 2.94 -4.36 5.58
CA ILE A 101 2.25 -3.33 4.79
C ILE A 101 3.03 -3.04 3.50
N SER A 102 4.36 -2.92 3.60
CA SER A 102 5.24 -2.71 2.45
C SER A 102 5.14 -3.82 1.40
N ILE A 103 5.16 -5.10 1.84
CA ILE A 103 4.97 -6.26 0.98
C ILE A 103 3.57 -6.26 0.34
N GLY A 104 2.53 -5.99 1.12
CA GLY A 104 1.15 -5.91 0.65
C GLY A 104 0.96 -4.84 -0.42
N TYR A 105 1.54 -3.66 -0.20
CA TYR A 105 1.58 -2.56 -1.17
C TYR A 105 2.22 -2.99 -2.49
N GLY A 106 3.41 -3.59 -2.43
CA GLY A 106 4.14 -4.01 -3.63
C GLY A 106 3.45 -5.12 -4.41
N LEU A 107 2.88 -6.11 -3.71
CA LEU A 107 2.11 -7.19 -4.33
C LEU A 107 0.83 -6.66 -4.96
N GLY A 108 0.11 -5.77 -4.26
CA GLY A 108 -1.16 -5.24 -4.73
C GLY A 108 -0.98 -4.30 -5.91
N GLU A 109 0.01 -3.40 -5.90
CA GLU A 109 0.24 -2.46 -6.99
C GLU A 109 0.63 -3.18 -8.28
N SER A 110 1.61 -4.08 -8.23
CA SER A 110 2.01 -4.89 -9.39
C SER A 110 0.85 -5.73 -9.94
N THR A 111 0.04 -6.33 -9.06
CA THR A 111 -1.17 -7.07 -9.41
C THR A 111 -2.19 -6.20 -10.15
N ILE A 112 -2.49 -5.03 -9.59
CA ILE A 112 -3.49 -4.11 -10.13
C ILE A 112 -2.99 -3.54 -11.47
N LEU A 113 -1.74 -3.11 -11.58
CA LEU A 113 -1.18 -2.54 -12.81
C LEU A 113 -1.23 -3.52 -13.99
N SER A 114 -0.88 -4.80 -13.76
CA SER A 114 -1.01 -5.81 -14.83
C SER A 114 -2.47 -6.14 -15.17
N TYR A 115 -3.38 -6.05 -14.20
CA TYR A 115 -4.81 -6.21 -14.50
C TYR A 115 -5.35 -5.02 -15.28
N LEU A 116 -4.82 -3.83 -14.99
CA LEU A 116 -5.22 -2.56 -15.54
C LEU A 116 -4.83 -2.42 -17.03
N SER A 117 -3.79 -3.13 -17.50
CA SER A 117 -3.42 -3.17 -18.93
C SER A 117 -4.50 -3.78 -19.84
N LYS A 118 -5.54 -4.40 -19.27
CA LYS A 118 -6.71 -4.93 -19.99
C LYS A 118 -7.83 -3.89 -20.18
N PHE A 119 -7.66 -2.67 -19.70
CA PHE A 119 -8.66 -1.61 -19.71
C PHE A 119 -8.09 -0.34 -20.37
N ASP A 120 -8.97 0.61 -20.70
CA ASP A 120 -8.59 1.89 -21.29
C ASP A 120 -7.67 2.73 -20.38
N ASP A 121 -6.86 3.60 -20.99
CA ASP A 121 -5.94 4.54 -20.32
C ASP A 121 -6.60 5.45 -19.29
N LYS A 122 -7.89 5.70 -19.43
CA LYS A 122 -8.69 6.45 -18.44
C LYS A 122 -8.72 5.74 -17.08
N CYS A 123 -8.68 4.40 -17.06
CA CYS A 123 -8.59 3.61 -15.84
C CYS A 123 -7.21 3.75 -15.18
N LEU A 124 -6.13 3.83 -15.97
CA LEU A 124 -4.78 4.09 -15.47
C LEU A 124 -4.71 5.47 -14.82
N THR A 125 -5.30 6.46 -15.48
CA THR A 125 -5.42 7.83 -14.96
C THR A 125 -6.20 7.83 -13.65
N ALA A 126 -7.33 7.11 -13.57
CA ALA A 126 -8.11 7.01 -12.33
C ALA A 126 -7.33 6.34 -11.19
N PHE A 127 -6.60 5.25 -11.47
CA PHE A 127 -5.74 4.56 -10.50
C PHE A 127 -4.66 5.50 -9.94
N THR A 128 -3.93 6.19 -10.82
CA THR A 128 -2.86 7.12 -10.44
C THR A 128 -3.38 8.35 -9.67
N ILE A 129 -4.58 8.85 -9.98
CA ILE A 129 -5.25 9.87 -9.16
C ILE A 129 -5.51 9.32 -7.75
N GLY A 130 -6.03 8.09 -7.65
CA GLY A 130 -6.27 7.42 -6.37
C GLY A 130 -4.99 7.24 -5.55
N THR A 131 -3.89 6.82 -6.20
CA THR A 131 -2.58 6.74 -5.52
C THR A 131 -2.13 8.13 -5.07
N GLY A 132 -2.23 9.17 -5.88
CA GLY A 132 -1.88 10.54 -5.48
C GLY A 132 -2.64 11.00 -4.24
N LEU A 133 -3.97 10.84 -4.27
CA LEU A 133 -4.85 11.29 -3.18
C LEU A 133 -4.60 10.55 -1.86
N SER A 134 -4.21 9.28 -1.88
CA SER A 134 -3.95 8.54 -0.63
C SER A 134 -2.83 9.17 0.21
N GLY A 135 -1.87 9.86 -0.40
CA GLY A 135 -0.82 10.58 0.33
C GLY A 135 -1.32 11.85 1.02
N LEU A 136 -2.19 12.58 0.34
CA LEU A 136 -2.87 13.76 0.90
C LEU A 136 -3.75 13.35 2.09
N LEU A 137 -4.57 12.30 1.91
CA LEU A 137 -5.44 11.79 2.96
C LEU A 137 -4.65 11.25 4.15
N ALA A 138 -3.58 10.49 3.91
CA ALA A 138 -2.72 9.98 4.97
C ALA A 138 -2.14 11.11 5.84
N SER A 139 -1.62 12.16 5.21
CA SER A 139 -1.05 13.32 5.91
C SER A 139 -2.12 14.12 6.65
N PHE A 140 -3.28 14.31 6.03
CA PHE A 140 -4.39 15.06 6.63
C PHE A 140 -5.01 14.33 7.82
N ILE A 141 -5.19 13.01 7.72
CA ILE A 141 -5.70 12.18 8.81
C ILE A 141 -4.72 12.20 9.98
N TYR A 142 -3.40 12.09 9.72
CA TYR A 142 -2.39 12.21 10.76
C TYR A 142 -2.37 13.58 11.42
N LEU A 143 -2.63 14.67 10.69
CA LEU A 143 -2.69 16.02 11.27
C LEU A 143 -3.91 16.22 12.21
N ILE A 144 -5.01 15.50 11.97
CA ILE A 144 -6.23 15.62 12.77
C ILE A 144 -6.19 14.74 14.02
N LEU A 145 -5.44 13.63 13.99
CA LEU A 145 -5.33 12.64 15.07
C LEU A 145 -4.19 12.97 16.03
#